data_AF-A0A842WW59-F1
#
_entry.id   AF-A0A842WW59-F1
#
_cell.length_a   1.000
_cell.length_b   1.000
_cell.length_c   1.000
_cell.angle_alpha   90.00
_cell.angle_beta   90.00
_cell.angle_gamma   90.00
#
_symmetry.space_group_name_H-M   'P 1'
#
loop_
_entity.id
_entity.type
_entity.pdbx_description
1 polymer ?
#
loop_
_entity_poly.entity_id
_entity_poly.type
_entity_poly.pdbx_seq_one_letter_code
_entity_poly.pdbx_strand_id
1 'polypeptide(L)'
;MTDQKRDILAYNGRRYFIHGVRKPPLFHPSEYGFSPYMASTDCRKGYILHLKLENNLLILHEISINLKTAMIVCGIEPVRLEDAPFSHLYSGLSIHLSFSGQILAIRDIEQMKESNNDSFCLSEIGMEVMFENGKVLSITFLNQTECAEKLMRYRKFP
;
A
#
# COMPACT_ATOMS: atom_id res chain seq x y z
N MET A 1 -18.30 1.98 11.02
CA MET A 1 -17.27 0.97 10.64
C MET A 1 -15.97 1.72 10.56
N THR A 2 -14.98 1.37 11.37
CA THR A 2 -13.68 2.03 11.36
C THR A 2 -12.99 1.74 10.03
N ASP A 3 -12.62 2.79 9.31
CA ASP A 3 -11.87 2.67 8.07
C ASP A 3 -10.46 2.23 8.43
N GLN A 4 -10.10 0.99 8.07
CA GLN A 4 -8.76 0.49 8.38
C GLN A 4 -7.74 1.26 7.55
N LYS A 5 -6.63 1.66 8.19
CA LYS A 5 -5.55 2.33 7.47
C LYS A 5 -4.99 1.39 6.40
N ARG A 6 -4.93 1.88 5.16
CA ARG A 6 -4.60 1.08 3.97
C ARG A 6 -3.14 1.30 3.56
N ASP A 7 -2.56 0.28 2.93
CA ASP A 7 -1.28 0.42 2.24
C ASP A 7 -1.41 1.34 1.03
N ILE A 8 -0.30 1.98 0.67
CA ILE A 8 -0.24 2.95 -0.41
C ILE A 8 0.61 2.37 -1.53
N LEU A 9 0.15 2.52 -2.77
CA LEU A 9 0.89 2.21 -3.98
C LEU A 9 1.01 3.48 -4.82
N ALA A 10 2.24 3.94 -5.05
CA ALA A 10 2.51 5.05 -5.95
C ALA A 10 2.90 4.52 -7.34
N TYR A 11 2.32 5.11 -8.39
CA TYR A 11 2.59 4.78 -9.78
C TYR A 11 2.40 6.02 -10.66
N ASN A 12 3.37 6.29 -11.55
CA ASN A 12 3.37 7.46 -12.45
C ASN A 12 3.05 8.79 -11.74
N GLY A 13 3.68 9.02 -10.59
CA GLY A 13 3.49 10.24 -9.79
C GLY A 13 2.15 10.34 -9.06
N ARG A 14 1.28 9.32 -9.17
CA ARG A 14 -0.05 9.29 -8.53
C ARG A 14 -0.06 8.30 -7.37
N ARG A 15 -0.83 8.62 -6.32
CA ARG A 15 -1.01 7.76 -5.14
C ARG A 15 -2.34 7.00 -5.23
N TYR A 16 -2.30 5.73 -4.86
CA TYR A 16 -3.44 4.85 -4.80
C TYR A 16 -3.44 4.11 -3.46
N PHE A 17 -4.61 3.94 -2.86
CA PHE A 17 -4.77 3.07 -1.69
C PHE A 17 -5.01 1.64 -2.13
N ILE A 18 -4.34 0.69 -1.51
CA ILE A 18 -4.56 -0.73 -1.74
C ILE A 18 -5.85 -1.15 -1.02
N HIS A 19 -6.83 -1.58 -1.80
CA HIS A 19 -8.12 -2.04 -1.32
C HIS A 19 -8.25 -3.57 -1.29
N GLY A 20 -7.36 -4.27 -1.98
CA GLY A 20 -7.43 -5.71 -2.09
C GLY A 20 -6.10 -6.30 -2.52
N VAL A 21 -5.73 -7.41 -1.89
CA VAL A 21 -4.59 -8.24 -2.28
C VAL A 21 -5.10 -9.67 -2.38
N ARG A 22 -4.91 -10.32 -3.52
CA ARG A 22 -5.15 -11.76 -3.65
C ARG A 22 -3.85 -12.50 -3.37
N LYS A 23 -3.96 -13.53 -2.52
CA LYS A 23 -2.89 -14.38 -1.97
C LYS A 23 -1.67 -14.51 -2.90
N PRO A 24 -0.44 -14.53 -2.34
CA PRO A 24 -0.08 -14.57 -0.90
C PRO A 24 -0.20 -13.19 -0.22
N PRO A 25 0.12 -13.05 1.08
CA PRO A 25 0.29 -11.74 1.70
C PRO A 25 1.33 -10.89 0.97
N LEU A 26 1.16 -9.57 0.99
CA LEU A 26 2.01 -8.64 0.27
C LEU A 26 3.42 -8.50 0.89
N PHE A 27 3.51 -8.69 2.20
CA PHE A 27 4.72 -8.46 2.98
C PHE A 27 4.73 -9.35 4.23
N HIS A 28 5.89 -9.90 4.55
CA HIS A 28 6.14 -10.68 5.75
C HIS A 28 7.18 -9.98 6.62
N PRO A 29 6.78 -9.26 7.70
CA PRO A 29 7.70 -8.48 8.52
C PRO A 29 8.89 -9.30 9.08
N SER A 30 8.65 -10.58 9.38
CA SER A 30 9.67 -11.50 9.91
C SER A 30 10.83 -11.76 8.94
N GLU A 31 10.62 -11.65 7.63
CA GLU A 31 11.70 -11.78 6.63
C GLU A 31 12.75 -10.67 6.75
N TYR A 32 12.36 -9.55 7.37
CA TYR A 32 13.20 -8.37 7.59
C TYR A 32 13.55 -8.18 9.08
N GLY A 33 13.28 -9.19 9.91
CA GLY A 33 13.52 -9.16 11.35
C GLY A 33 12.53 -8.31 12.16
N PHE A 34 11.48 -7.78 11.52
CA PHE A 34 10.46 -7.02 12.23
C PHE A 34 9.50 -7.92 12.99
N SER A 35 9.15 -7.49 14.21
CA SER A 35 8.08 -8.09 15.02
C SER A 35 7.10 -6.98 15.43
N PRO A 36 6.19 -6.57 14.52
CA PRO A 36 5.29 -5.47 14.78
C PRO A 36 4.25 -5.80 15.83
N TYR A 37 3.86 -4.80 16.61
CA TYR A 37 2.68 -4.88 17.48
C TYR A 37 1.55 -4.01 16.94
N MET A 38 0.32 -4.39 17.28
CA MET A 38 -0.89 -3.69 16.84
C MET A 38 -0.81 -2.19 17.13
N ALA A 39 -1.11 -1.36 16.13
CA ALA A 39 -1.08 0.10 16.25
C ALA A 39 -2.36 0.68 16.82
N SER A 40 -3.49 0.20 16.33
CA SER A 40 -4.82 0.58 16.82
C SER A 40 -5.83 -0.49 16.39
N THR A 41 -7.09 -0.33 16.78
CA THR A 41 -8.20 -1.14 16.25
C THR A 41 -8.29 -1.09 14.72
N ASP A 42 -7.79 -0.01 14.13
CA ASP A 42 -7.91 0.34 12.72
C ASP A 42 -6.64 -0.04 11.93
N CYS A 43 -5.60 -0.52 12.62
CA CYS A 43 -4.41 -1.13 12.04
C CYS A 43 -3.89 -2.25 12.94
N ARG A 44 -4.56 -3.40 12.87
CA ARG A 44 -4.22 -4.59 13.67
C ARG A 44 -2.87 -5.20 13.31
N LYS A 45 -2.45 -5.06 12.05
CA LYS A 45 -1.15 -5.54 11.57
C LYS A 45 0.05 -4.77 12.13
N GLY A 46 -0.17 -3.54 12.65
CA GLY A 46 0.88 -2.74 13.27
C GLY A 46 1.81 -2.00 12.31
N TYR A 47 1.53 -2.01 11.00
CA TYR A 47 2.33 -1.30 10.00
C TYR A 47 1.51 -0.86 8.78
N ILE A 48 2.02 0.11 8.02
CA ILE A 48 1.54 0.52 6.70
C ILE A 48 2.72 0.54 5.75
N LEU A 49 2.54 -0.07 4.58
CA LEU A 49 3.50 -0.10 3.50
C LEU A 49 3.25 1.05 2.53
N HIS A 50 4.32 1.73 2.16
CA HIS A 50 4.34 2.72 1.10
C HIS A 50 5.16 2.12 -0.04
N LEU A 51 4.44 1.58 -1.01
CA LEU A 51 4.98 0.88 -2.17
C LEU A 51 5.08 1.84 -3.35
N LYS A 52 6.05 1.56 -4.22
CA LYS A 52 6.22 2.23 -5.50
C LYS A 52 6.27 1.17 -6.59
N LEU A 53 5.60 1.47 -7.71
CA LEU A 53 5.77 0.75 -8.95
C LEU A 53 6.75 1.54 -9.82
N GLU A 54 7.95 1.02 -9.99
CA GLU A 54 9.02 1.68 -10.75
C GLU A 54 9.78 0.64 -11.57
N ASN A 55 10.06 0.95 -12.85
CA ASN A 55 10.76 0.03 -13.76
C ASN A 55 10.16 -1.39 -13.80
N ASN A 56 8.83 -1.49 -13.78
CA ASN A 56 8.06 -2.75 -13.70
C ASN A 56 8.33 -3.60 -12.45
N LEU A 57 8.84 -3.02 -11.37
CA LEU A 57 9.10 -3.68 -10.11
C LEU A 57 8.23 -3.10 -9.00
N LEU A 58 7.81 -3.97 -8.08
CA LEU A 58 7.16 -3.60 -6.83
C LEU A 58 8.22 -3.35 -5.75
N ILE A 59 8.36 -2.10 -5.34
CA ILE A 59 9.38 -1.66 -4.41
C ILE A 59 8.71 -1.17 -3.12
N LEU A 60 9.16 -1.68 -1.97
CA LEU A 60 8.86 -1.08 -0.68
C LEU A 60 9.80 0.11 -0.46
N HIS A 61 9.21 1.30 -0.42
CA HIS A 61 9.94 2.56 -0.30
C HIS A 61 9.92 3.13 1.12
N GLU A 62 8.77 3.02 1.79
CA GLU A 62 8.65 3.42 3.19
C GLU A 62 7.78 2.44 3.94
N ILE A 63 8.02 2.31 5.23
CA ILE A 63 7.14 1.57 6.13
C ILE A 63 6.98 2.36 7.43
N SER A 64 5.72 2.65 7.76
CA SER A 64 5.35 3.15 9.08
C SER A 64 5.00 1.93 9.94
N ILE A 65 5.69 1.70 11.05
CA ILE A 65 5.59 0.46 11.81
C ILE A 65 5.69 0.70 13.32
N ASN A 66 5.02 -0.17 14.08
CA ASN A 66 5.14 -0.23 15.53
C ASN A 66 6.10 -1.31 15.98
N LEU A 67 7.20 -0.92 16.61
CA LEU A 67 8.24 -1.81 17.10
C LEU A 67 8.55 -1.51 18.57
N LYS A 68 8.75 -2.55 19.37
CA LYS A 68 9.19 -2.39 20.77
C LYS A 68 10.63 -1.89 20.86
N THR A 69 11.45 -2.34 19.92
CA THR A 69 12.86 -2.00 19.81
C THR A 69 13.14 -1.61 18.37
N ALA A 70 13.67 -0.40 18.17
CA ALA A 70 14.15 0.05 16.88
C ALA A 70 15.32 -0.84 16.41
N MET A 71 15.42 -1.06 15.10
CA MET A 71 16.51 -1.82 14.51
C MET A 71 16.91 -1.20 13.17
N ILE A 72 18.14 -1.44 12.72
CA ILE A 72 18.59 -1.01 11.40
C ILE A 72 18.17 -2.05 10.38
N VAL A 73 17.55 -1.62 9.28
CA VAL A 73 17.16 -2.50 8.18
C VAL A 73 17.70 -1.95 6.87
N CYS A 74 18.41 -2.78 6.11
CA CYS A 74 19.06 -2.37 4.85
C CYS A 74 19.97 -1.12 5.00
N GLY A 75 20.60 -0.95 6.16
CA GLY A 75 21.44 0.23 6.44
C GLY A 75 20.66 1.51 6.76
N ILE A 76 19.32 1.44 6.85
CA ILE A 76 18.45 2.56 7.20
C ILE A 76 18.06 2.48 8.67
N GLU A 77 18.33 3.56 9.40
CA GLU A 77 17.82 3.79 10.75
C GLU A 77 16.39 4.36 10.70
N PRO A 78 15.49 3.92 11.60
CA PRO A 78 14.16 4.47 11.66
C PRO A 78 14.15 5.85 12.32
N VAL A 79 13.27 6.72 11.83
CA VAL A 79 12.88 7.94 12.53
C VAL A 79 11.80 7.59 13.53
N ARG A 80 12.00 7.98 14.80
CA ARG A 80 10.96 7.85 15.84
C ARG A 80 9.89 8.91 15.62
N LEU A 81 8.64 8.49 15.66
CA LEU A 81 7.48 9.38 15.55
C LEU A 81 6.89 9.59 16.95
N GLU A 82 6.73 10.84 17.37
CA GLU A 82 6.25 11.17 18.73
C GLU A 82 4.71 11.24 18.81
N ASP A 83 4.03 11.68 17.75
CA ASP A 83 2.58 11.98 17.74
C ASP A 83 1.76 11.16 16.71
N ALA A 84 2.27 10.01 16.29
CA ALA A 84 1.66 9.21 15.23
C ALA A 84 1.11 7.87 15.75
N PRO A 85 0.13 7.26 15.05
CA PRO A 85 -0.34 5.89 15.38
C PRO A 85 0.77 4.83 15.22
N PHE A 86 1.90 5.18 14.58
CA PHE A 86 3.09 4.34 14.45
C PHE A 86 4.24 5.02 15.18
N SER A 87 5.11 4.21 15.78
CA SER A 87 6.27 4.68 16.57
C SER A 87 7.51 4.91 15.72
N HIS A 88 7.62 4.26 14.56
CA HIS A 88 8.81 4.30 13.72
C HIS A 88 8.45 4.45 12.24
N LEU A 89 9.25 5.24 11.53
CA LEU A 89 9.21 5.37 10.08
C LEU A 89 10.57 4.98 9.50
N TYR A 90 10.57 4.00 8.60
CA TYR A 90 11.71 3.74 7.73
C TYR A 90 11.40 4.38 6.38
N SER A 91 12.28 5.26 5.90
CA SER A 91 12.15 5.96 4.63
C SER A 91 13.38 5.74 3.76
N GLY A 92 13.22 5.84 2.44
CA GLY A 92 14.33 5.59 1.51
C GLY A 92 14.69 4.10 1.34
N LEU A 93 13.77 3.20 1.70
CA LEU A 93 13.94 1.77 1.40
C LEU A 93 13.94 1.56 -0.12
N SER A 94 14.70 0.57 -0.56
CA SER A 94 14.77 0.11 -1.96
C SER A 94 14.63 -1.41 -2.01
N ILE A 95 13.66 -1.93 -1.27
CA ILE A 95 13.44 -3.37 -1.12
C ILE A 95 12.52 -3.85 -2.22
N HIS A 96 12.98 -4.79 -3.05
CA HIS A 96 12.14 -5.44 -4.05
C HIS A 96 11.29 -6.53 -3.38
N LEU A 97 9.97 -6.41 -3.49
CA LEU A 97 9.06 -7.41 -2.93
C LEU A 97 8.81 -8.53 -3.94
N SER A 98 9.16 -9.77 -3.61
CA SER A 98 8.94 -10.97 -4.42
C SER A 98 7.48 -11.44 -4.47
N PHE A 99 6.53 -10.50 -4.52
CA PHE A 99 5.10 -10.77 -4.51
C PHE A 99 4.61 -11.34 -5.85
N SER A 100 3.87 -12.44 -5.80
CA SER A 100 3.22 -13.05 -6.97
C SER A 100 1.72 -13.13 -6.74
N GLY A 101 0.96 -12.21 -7.30
CA GLY A 101 -0.48 -12.12 -7.04
C GLY A 101 -1.11 -10.89 -7.68
N GLN A 102 -2.24 -10.47 -7.13
CA GLN A 102 -3.01 -9.35 -7.68
C GLN A 102 -3.28 -8.29 -6.62
N ILE A 103 -3.08 -7.03 -6.99
CA ILE A 103 -3.37 -5.86 -6.16
C ILE A 103 -4.46 -5.04 -6.84
N LEU A 104 -5.53 -4.73 -6.09
CA LEU A 104 -6.52 -3.71 -6.45
C LEU A 104 -6.18 -2.43 -5.68
N ALA A 105 -5.84 -1.38 -6.42
CA ALA A 105 -5.52 -0.07 -5.86
C ALA A 105 -6.43 1.02 -6.44
N ILE A 106 -6.98 1.88 -5.60
CA ILE A 106 -7.95 2.91 -5.99
C ILE A 106 -7.46 4.25 -5.47
N ARG A 107 -7.59 5.30 -6.27
CA ARG A 107 -7.22 6.65 -5.84
C ARG A 107 -8.13 7.14 -4.73
N ASP A 108 -7.57 7.99 -3.89
CA ASP A 108 -8.37 8.79 -2.97
C ASP A 108 -9.20 9.79 -3.79
N ILE A 109 -10.52 9.62 -3.81
CA ILE A 109 -11.42 10.53 -4.52
C ILE A 109 -11.90 11.64 -3.57
N GLU A 110 -11.76 11.48 -2.25
CA GLU A 110 -12.21 12.49 -1.28
C GLU A 110 -11.27 13.69 -1.23
N GLN A 111 -9.94 13.46 -1.29
CA GLN A 111 -8.96 14.53 -1.48
C GLN A 111 -9.08 15.24 -2.84
N MET A 112 -9.75 14.64 -3.82
CA MET A 112 -9.91 15.20 -5.18
C MET A 112 -11.09 16.14 -5.33
N LYS A 113 -12.02 16.19 -4.36
CA LYS A 113 -13.18 17.11 -4.40
C LYS A 113 -12.83 18.54 -3.96
N GLU A 114 -11.69 18.75 -3.29
CA GLU A 114 -11.29 20.07 -2.80
C GLU A 114 -10.51 20.90 -3.84
N SER A 115 -9.93 20.27 -4.87
CA SER A 115 -9.28 20.99 -5.98
C SER A 115 -10.26 21.23 -7.13
N ASN A 116 -10.92 22.39 -7.12
CA ASN A 116 -11.85 22.88 -8.16
C ASN A 116 -11.21 23.15 -9.55
N ASN A 117 -10.06 22.57 -9.87
CA ASN A 117 -9.37 22.73 -11.13
C ASN A 117 -8.80 21.38 -11.56
N ASP A 118 -9.60 20.61 -12.27
CA ASP A 118 -9.22 20.08 -13.58
C ASP A 118 -10.28 19.10 -14.06
N SER A 119 -10.49 19.10 -15.37
CA SER A 119 -11.31 18.14 -16.10
C SER A 119 -10.69 16.74 -15.98
N PHE A 120 -10.76 16.12 -14.81
CA PHE A 120 -10.23 14.79 -14.58
C PHE A 120 -11.09 13.77 -15.30
N CYS A 121 -10.47 13.01 -16.19
CA CYS A 121 -11.05 11.79 -16.74
C CYS A 121 -11.34 10.82 -15.59
N LEU A 122 -12.60 10.79 -15.14
CA LEU A 122 -13.19 9.79 -14.23
C LEU A 122 -13.09 8.34 -14.76
N SER A 123 -12.53 8.17 -15.97
CA SER A 123 -12.31 6.87 -16.61
C SER A 123 -11.24 6.03 -15.92
N GLU A 124 -10.32 6.61 -15.12
CA GLU A 124 -9.20 5.87 -14.52
C GLU A 124 -8.94 6.26 -13.05
N ILE A 125 -9.91 5.92 -12.19
CA ILE A 125 -9.81 6.19 -10.75
C ILE A 125 -9.14 5.04 -9.98
N GLY A 126 -8.93 3.89 -10.60
CA GLY A 126 -8.27 2.74 -9.97
C GLY A 126 -7.46 1.93 -10.96
N MET A 127 -6.78 0.92 -10.43
CA MET A 127 -6.02 -0.04 -11.22
C MET A 127 -5.99 -1.39 -10.53
N GLU A 128 -5.97 -2.43 -11.36
CA GLU A 128 -5.68 -3.79 -10.96
C GLU A 128 -4.33 -4.18 -11.57
N VAL A 129 -3.39 -4.57 -10.72
CA VAL A 129 -2.03 -4.90 -11.13
C VAL A 129 -1.76 -6.36 -10.81
N MET A 130 -1.30 -7.12 -11.79
CA MET A 130 -0.84 -8.49 -11.60
C MET A 130 0.68 -8.52 -11.51
N PHE A 131 1.18 -9.33 -10.58
CA PHE A 131 2.60 -9.48 -10.32
C PHE A 131 3.03 -10.94 -10.40
N GLU A 132 4.25 -11.15 -10.86
CA GLU A 132 4.99 -12.41 -10.73
C GLU A 132 6.40 -12.10 -10.21
N ASN A 133 6.71 -12.60 -9.02
CA ASN A 133 7.99 -12.40 -8.34
C ASN A 133 8.38 -10.91 -8.26
N GLY A 134 7.41 -10.06 -7.91
CA GLY A 134 7.59 -8.61 -7.81
C GLY A 134 7.58 -7.86 -9.13
N LYS A 135 7.54 -8.56 -10.27
CA LYS A 135 7.49 -7.95 -11.61
C LYS A 135 6.06 -7.77 -12.07
N VAL A 136 5.78 -6.65 -12.71
CA VAL A 136 4.48 -6.38 -13.32
C VAL A 136 4.27 -7.29 -14.52
N LEU A 137 3.20 -8.07 -14.48
CA LEU A 137 2.72 -8.83 -15.64
C LEU A 137 1.73 -8.01 -16.46
N SER A 138 0.80 -7.34 -15.80
CA SER A 138 -0.20 -6.49 -16.45
C SER A 138 -0.75 -5.44 -15.51
N ILE A 139 -1.21 -4.33 -16.10
CA ILE A 139 -1.93 -3.25 -15.43
C ILE A 139 -3.23 -3.03 -16.19
N THR A 140 -4.35 -3.12 -15.48
CA THR A 140 -5.67 -2.79 -16.00
C THR A 140 -6.17 -1.56 -15.27
N PHE A 141 -6.38 -0.45 -15.97
CA PHE A 141 -7.00 0.74 -15.39
C PHE A 141 -8.50 0.56 -15.29
N LEU A 142 -9.08 1.09 -14.21
CA LEU A 142 -10.48 0.90 -13.86
C LEU A 142 -11.18 2.25 -13.73
N ASN A 143 -12.37 2.33 -14.29
CA ASN A 143 -13.30 3.43 -14.06
C ASN A 143 -14.06 3.25 -12.74
N GLN A 144 -14.98 4.17 -12.47
CA GLN A 144 -15.77 4.17 -11.23
C GLN A 144 -16.64 2.93 -11.04
N THR A 145 -17.35 2.51 -12.09
CA THR A 145 -18.24 1.35 -12.04
C THR A 145 -17.45 0.07 -11.82
N GLU A 146 -16.36 -0.11 -12.56
CA GLU A 146 -15.48 -1.28 -12.45
C GLU A 146 -14.83 -1.37 -11.06
N CYS A 147 -14.38 -0.25 -10.51
CA CYS A 147 -13.88 -0.18 -9.13
C CYS A 147 -14.94 -0.66 -8.13
N ALA A 148 -16.18 -0.19 -8.24
CA ALA A 148 -17.27 -0.58 -7.34
C ALA A 148 -17.55 -2.10 -7.41
N GLU A 149 -17.63 -2.66 -8.61
CA GLU A 149 -17.82 -4.10 -8.81
C GLU A 149 -16.69 -4.93 -8.22
N LYS A 150 -15.44 -4.52 -8.44
CA LYS A 150 -14.26 -5.20 -7.92
C LYS A 150 -14.21 -5.14 -6.40
N LEU A 151 -14.49 -3.99 -5.79
CA LEU A 151 -14.56 -3.85 -4.34
C LEU A 151 -15.57 -4.82 -3.71
N MET A 152 -16.74 -5.01 -4.33
CA MET A 152 -17.71 -6.00 -3.84
C MET A 152 -17.18 -7.42 -3.91
N ARG A 153 -16.37 -7.77 -4.93
CA ARG A 153 -15.75 -9.10 -5.04
C ARG A 153 -14.64 -9.31 -4.01
N TYR A 154 -13.82 -8.30 -3.74
CA TYR A 154 -12.74 -8.38 -2.75
C TYR A 154 -13.26 -8.46 -1.31
N ARG A 155 -14.36 -7.77 -0.99
CA ARG A 155 -15.00 -7.87 0.35
C ARG A 155 -15.58 -9.25 0.67
N LYS A 156 -15.80 -10.11 -0.33
CA LYS A 156 -16.37 -11.45 -0.14
C LYS A 156 -15.32 -12.53 0.21
N PHE A 157 -14.03 -12.21 0.18
CA PHE A 157 -12.95 -13.14 0.54
C PHE A 157 -12.20 -12.62 1.77
N PRO A 158 -12.57 -13.05 2.98
CA PRO A 158 -11.76 -12.86 4.18
C PRO A 158 -10.47 -13.70 4.16
#